data_AF-A0A7D5MKD8-F1
#
_entry.id   AF-A0A7D5MKD8-F1
#
_cell.length_a   1.000
_cell.length_b   1.000
_cell.length_c   1.000
_cell.angle_alpha   90.00
_cell.angle_beta   90.00
_cell.angle_gamma   90.00
#
_symmetry.space_group_name_H-M   'P 1'
#
loop_
_entity.id
_entity.type
_entity.pdbx_description
1 polymer ?
#
loop_
_entity_poly.entity_id
_entity_poly.type
_entity_poly.pdbx_seq_one_letter_code
_entity_poly.pdbx_strand_id
1 'polypeptide(L)' 'MAVDEMVQKYAYNKIRFEFILEEDITKAIGDYIQKTSADLLTTFTHKLSLEEKLFGKSVTRKLAYQGTTPLLAVKRK' A
#
# COMPACT_ATOMS: atom_id res chain seq x y z
N MET A 1 -8.81 14.67 2.57
CA MET A 1 -10.03 13.82 2.64
C MET A 1 -9.77 12.79 3.72
N ALA A 2 -10.62 12.78 4.75
CA ALA A 2 -10.58 11.74 5.78
C ALA A 2 -11.04 10.40 5.17
N VAL A 3 -10.58 9.27 5.72
CA VAL A 3 -10.92 7.92 5.23
C VAL A 3 -12.45 7.73 5.19
N ASP A 4 -13.15 8.27 6.18
CA ASP A 4 -14.60 8.19 6.30
C ASP A 4 -15.34 8.87 5.14
N GLU A 5 -14.81 10.00 4.65
CA GLU A 5 -15.38 10.72 3.49
C GLU A 5 -15.24 9.89 2.20
N MET A 6 -14.16 9.11 2.05
CA MET A 6 -14.01 8.21 0.90
C MET A 6 -14.98 7.04 0.97
N VAL A 7 -15.13 6.43 2.15
CA VAL A 7 -16.05 5.31 2.35
C VAL A 7 -17.47 5.74 2.00
N GLN A 8 -17.91 6.91 2.48
CA GLN A 8 -19.24 7.45 2.20
C GLN A 8 -19.43 7.85 0.74
N LYS A 9 -18.43 8.51 0.12
CA LYS A 9 -18.54 8.99 -1.25
C LYS A 9 -18.64 7.87 -2.28
N TYR A 10 -17.94 6.78 -2.08
CA TYR A 10 -17.86 5.70 -3.07
C TYR A 10 -18.82 4.53 -2.77
N ALA A 11 -19.28 4.36 -1.51
CA ALA A 11 -20.35 3.47 -1.07
C ALA A 11 -20.43 2.09 -1.78
N TYR A 12 -19.27 1.55 -2.16
CA TYR A 12 -19.18 0.35 -2.98
C TYR A 12 -18.91 -0.84 -2.08
N ASN A 13 -19.92 -1.70 -1.92
CA ASN A 13 -19.90 -2.81 -0.96
C ASN A 13 -18.83 -3.89 -1.22
N LYS A 14 -18.15 -3.86 -2.38
CA LYS A 14 -17.03 -4.77 -2.68
C LYS A 14 -15.66 -4.18 -2.34
N ILE A 15 -15.59 -2.93 -1.87
CA ILE A 15 -14.37 -2.34 -1.31
C ILE A 15 -14.48 -2.38 0.21
N ARG A 16 -13.45 -2.93 0.85
CA ARG A 16 -13.28 -2.89 2.30
C ARG A 16 -12.15 -1.91 2.62
N PHE A 17 -12.40 -1.04 3.59
CA PHE A 17 -11.41 -0.11 4.11
C PHE A 17 -10.93 -0.63 5.46
N GLU A 18 -9.62 -0.62 5.65
CA GLU A 18 -8.97 -1.04 6.89
C GLU A 18 -7.99 0.04 7.32
N PHE A 19 -8.07 0.44 8.59
CA PHE A 19 -7.14 1.37 9.19
C PHE A 19 -6.24 0.61 10.16
N ILE A 20 -4.94 0.59 9.87
CA ILE A 20 -3.95 -0.16 10.65
C ILE A 20 -2.94 0.83 11.19
N LEU A 21 -2.79 0.84 12.52
CA LEU A 21 -1.82 1.69 13.22
C LEU A 21 -0.63 0.81 13.62
N GLU A 22 0.53 1.05 13.01
CA GLU A 22 1.73 0.24 13.20
C GLU A 22 2.98 1.08 12.90
N GLU A 23 4.09 0.81 13.59
CA GLU A 23 5.35 1.53 13.39
C GLU A 23 6.06 1.05 12.11
N ASP A 24 6.06 -0.26 11.86
CA ASP A 24 6.57 -0.86 10.63
C ASP A 24 5.45 -1.11 9.62
N ILE A 25 5.27 -0.14 8.73
CA ILE A 25 4.29 -0.20 7.63
C ILE A 25 4.51 -1.42 6.72
N THR A 26 5.76 -1.84 6.51
CA THR A 26 6.07 -2.96 5.60
C THR A 26 5.63 -4.28 6.22
N LYS A 27 5.88 -4.45 7.52
CA LYS A 27 5.36 -5.57 8.31
C LYS A 27 3.83 -5.56 8.34
N ALA A 28 3.20 -4.42 8.63
CA ALA A 28 1.75 -4.29 8.66
C ALA A 28 1.08 -4.74 7.36
N ILE A 29 1.62 -4.31 6.21
CA ILE A 29 1.12 -4.71 4.89
C ILE A 29 1.33 -6.22 4.67
N GLY A 30 2.50 -6.76 5.02
CA GLY A 30 2.79 -8.19 4.91
C GLY A 30 1.86 -9.06 5.75
N ASP A 31 1.61 -8.67 7.00
CA ASP A 31 0.71 -9.37 7.92
C ASP A 31 -0.75 -9.33 7.39
N TYR A 32 -1.17 -8.20 6.83
CA TYR A 32 -2.51 -8.04 6.25
C TYR A 32 -2.71 -8.88 4.98
N ILE A 33 -1.70 -8.96 4.11
CA ILE A 33 -1.73 -9.82 2.91
C ILE A 33 -1.87 -11.29 3.30
N GLN A 34 -1.12 -11.74 4.30
CA GLN A 34 -1.21 -13.11 4.82
C GLN A 34 -2.59 -13.40 5.41
N LYS A 35 -3.12 -12.49 6.24
CA LYS A 35 -4.46 -12.60 6.85
C LYS A 35 -5.57 -12.71 5.79
N THR A 36 -5.44 -11.97 4.70
CA THR A 36 -6.48 -11.90 3.65
C THR A 36 -6.28 -12.88 2.50
N SER A 37 -5.11 -13.54 2.43
CA SER A 37 -4.71 -14.38 1.29
C SER A 37 -4.85 -13.63 -0.04
N ALA A 38 -4.38 -12.37 -0.07
CA ALA A 38 -4.53 -11.52 -1.25
C ALA A 38 -3.69 -12.02 -2.44
N ASP A 39 -4.32 -12.08 -3.63
CA ASP A 39 -3.68 -12.53 -4.86
C ASP A 39 -2.78 -11.47 -5.53
N LEU A 40 -3.04 -10.19 -5.25
CA LEU A 40 -2.34 -9.07 -5.86
C LEU A 40 -2.26 -7.89 -4.88
N LEU A 41 -1.04 -7.40 -4.66
CA LEU A 41 -0.81 -6.13 -3.97
C LEU A 41 -0.74 -5.01 -5.02
N THR A 42 -1.58 -3.99 -4.91
CA THR A 42 -1.52 -2.80 -5.77
C THR A 42 -1.17 -1.56 -4.96
N THR A 43 -0.20 -0.78 -5.44
CA THR A 43 0.25 0.46 -4.79
C THR A 43 0.26 1.62 -5.76
N PHE A 44 -0.06 2.82 -5.28
CA PHE A 44 0.14 4.06 -6.02
C PHE A 44 1.48 4.68 -5.63
N THR A 45 2.37 4.82 -6.60
CA THR A 45 3.66 5.46 -6.37
C THR A 45 3.52 6.97 -6.44
N HIS A 46 4.02 7.65 -5.40
CA HIS A 46 4.24 9.08 -5.42
C HIS A 46 5.65 9.39 -5.95
N LYS A 47 5.83 10.58 -6.54
CA LYS A 47 7.12 11.00 -7.06
C LYS A 47 8.06 11.29 -5.88
N LEU A 48 8.92 10.33 -5.55
CA LEU A 48 10.04 10.57 -4.64
C LEU A 48 11.03 11.52 -5.32
N SER A 49 11.52 12.52 -4.58
CA SER A 49 12.68 13.32 -4.96
C SER A 49 13.91 12.41 -5.17
N LEU A 50 14.91 12.89 -5.93
CA LEU A 50 16.12 12.10 -6.24
C LEU A 50 16.81 11.62 -4.95
N GLU A 51 16.86 12.48 -3.94
CA GLU A 51 17.43 12.20 -2.62
C GLU A 51 16.69 11.03 -1.93
N GLU A 52 15.36 11.05 -1.88
CA GLU A 52 14.56 9.99 -1.24
C GLU A 52 14.71 8.62 -1.92
N LYS A 53 15.03 8.59 -3.23
CA LYS A 53 15.33 7.36 -3.97
C LYS A 53 16.71 6.79 -3.63
N LEU A 54 17.72 7.66 -3.46
CA LEU A 54 19.08 7.26 -3.10
C LEU A 54 19.18 6.78 -1.63
N PHE A 55 18.38 7.34 -0.73
CA PHE A 55 18.36 6.94 0.70
C PHE A 55 17.50 5.69 1.01
N GLY A 56 17.04 4.92 0.01
CA GLY A 56 16.35 3.65 0.25
C GLY A 56 14.97 3.77 0.93
N LYS A 57 14.34 4.94 0.88
CA LYS A 57 13.06 5.23 1.58
C LYS A 57 11.80 4.73 0.86
N SER A 58 11.94 4.10 -0.31
CA SER A 58 10.77 3.60 -1.04
C SER A 58 10.17 2.37 -0.37
N VAL A 59 9.05 2.55 0.32
CA VAL A 59 8.25 1.47 0.90
C VAL A 59 7.81 0.47 -0.17
N THR A 60 7.38 0.96 -1.35
CA THR A 60 7.03 0.10 -2.50
C THR A 60 8.20 -0.80 -2.91
N ARG A 61 9.44 -0.30 -2.89
CA ARG A 61 10.62 -1.09 -3.23
C ARG A 61 10.90 -2.17 -2.17
N LYS A 62 10.75 -1.86 -0.88
CA LYS A 62 10.87 -2.85 0.20
C LYS A 62 9.84 -3.97 0.05
N LEU A 63 8.57 -3.61 -0.18
CA LEU A 63 7.48 -4.55 -0.43
C LEU A 63 7.77 -5.45 -1.64
N ALA A 64 8.29 -4.88 -2.74
CA ALA A 64 8.63 -5.64 -3.94
C ALA A 64 9.72 -6.70 -3.71
N TYR A 65 10.70 -6.41 -2.84
CA TYR A 65 11.80 -7.34 -2.56
C TYR A 65 11.45 -8.41 -1.53
N GLN A 66 10.51 -8.14 -0.61
CA GLN A 66 10.19 -9.01 0.51
C GLN A 66 8.89 -9.81 0.30
N GLY A 67 8.07 -9.43 -0.69
CA GLY A 67 6.76 -10.04 -0.92
C GLY A 67 6.81 -11.30 -1.79
N THR A 68 5.96 -12.27 -1.45
CA THR A 68 5.65 -13.44 -2.30
C THR A 68 4.43 -13.19 -3.19
N THR A 69 3.61 -12.18 -2.86
CA THR A 69 2.45 -11.76 -3.66
C THR A 69 2.88 -10.83 -4.79
N PRO A 70 2.38 -11.02 -6.04
CA PRO A 70 2.62 -10.10 -7.13
C PRO A 70 2.30 -8.64 -6.75
N LEU A 71 3.16 -7.70 -7.16
CA LEU A 71 3.02 -6.27 -6.87
C LEU A 71 2.79 -5.49 -8.17
N LEU A 72 1.64 -4.80 -8.25
CA LEU A 72 1.36 -3.81 -9.28
C LEU A 72 1.61 -2.40 -8.73
N ALA A 73 2.65 -1.74 -9.25
CA ALA A 73 2.96 -0.35 -8.91
C ALA A 73 2.39 0.59 -9.99
N VAL A 74 1.35 1.35 -9.65
CA VAL A 74 0.74 2.33 -10.55
C VAL A 74 1.41 3.68 -10.36
N LYS A 75 1.92 4.27 -11.45
CA LYS A 75 2.49 5.61 -11.43
C LYS A 75 1.38 6.64 -11.53
N ARG A 76 1.28 7.54 -10.54
CA ARG A 76 0.38 8.68 -10.61
C ARG A 76 0.91 9.68 -11.65
N LYS A 77 0.06 10.14 -12.56
CA LYS A 77 0.36 11.26 -13.48
C LYS A 77 0.35 12.57 -12.72
#